data_AF-A0A1E4V5C6-F1
#
_entry.id   AF-A0A1E4V5C6-F1
#
_cell.length_a   1.000
_cell.length_b   1.000
_cell.length_c   1.000
_cell.angle_alpha   90.00
_cell.angle_beta   90.00
_cell.angle_gamma   90.00
#
_symmetry.space_group_name_H-M   'P 1'
#
loop_
_entity.id
_entity.type
_entity.pdbx_description
1 polymer ?
#
loop_
_entity_poly.entity_id
_entity_poly.type
_entity_poly.pdbx_seq_one_letter_code
_entity_poly.pdbx_strand_id
1 'polypeptide(L)'
;MGAYVVTDKQAYELMHAHHWREAFTYWQTSYRSGAVLQSAQLNALAKCCEMLDEWDQHEAVIEEGLRRYAENADLQARNRYRQALKLYQAERWASAYEHLEQLRSCNPAEWPFALSYYRWQALLMMQVSALPTEQLQRCAIAEASLFKNACIFSRQLAGFEWVIRLSGWDASIKYDFLLVHQQLVEVFKNHDRQLAALRTEPVVAAVGKLAGFLRIHPFVIDEIPTGYLHFYARLLLMHGFTDLYVDYRQAFITRIAAFGDSRIPSLVEQLFRVAHDNERDATQVEIFVRDLLEQVDASANSALSKVLAVSELYRQPTMDSAYLRLNENHAFASLISGKSIAIVGPADVGLDNGQDIDSFDLVIRFNHRAELQLNPVQFGSRTDISYYGSTTLNLHQRYLESDNSLQCMVVEEFDLARFEWLKNVRLPIREHLRAWSFDSPFLFGAPSAIQRTLMDILRFQPRQVKVFNMNFYLNIGYAGGYGRQDFNIFPALSIHDPVSNFVFVQKCAAAWGVETDAVLSEILQLTPAQYLTRLWASHSRFVN
;
A
#
# COMPACT_ATOMS: atom_id res chain seq x y z
N MET A 1 -33.77 15.64 -33.10
CA MET A 1 -33.15 14.90 -31.98
C MET A 1 -33.94 15.25 -30.73
N GLY A 2 -34.64 14.30 -30.13
CA GLY A 2 -35.37 14.56 -28.88
C GLY A 2 -34.37 14.75 -27.74
N ALA A 3 -34.42 15.90 -27.06
CA ALA A 3 -33.62 16.11 -25.86
C ALA A 3 -34.12 15.13 -24.79
N TYR A 4 -33.30 14.13 -24.46
CA TYR A 4 -33.55 13.28 -23.30
C TYR A 4 -33.55 14.18 -22.07
N VAL A 5 -34.70 14.29 -21.41
CA VAL A 5 -34.82 15.00 -20.14
C VAL A 5 -34.08 14.16 -19.10
N VAL A 6 -32.89 14.60 -18.74
CA VAL A 6 -32.11 13.98 -17.66
C VAL A 6 -32.83 14.26 -16.34
N THR A 7 -32.93 13.27 -15.46
CA THR A 7 -33.52 13.42 -14.12
C THR A 7 -32.42 13.65 -13.08
N ASP A 8 -32.75 14.24 -11.93
CA ASP A 8 -31.80 14.39 -10.81
C ASP A 8 -31.12 13.06 -10.46
N LYS A 9 -31.90 11.96 -10.49
CA LYS A 9 -31.39 10.61 -10.27
C LYS A 9 -30.27 10.26 -11.26
N GLN A 10 -30.48 10.52 -12.55
CA GLN A 10 -29.47 10.26 -13.57
C GLN A 10 -28.22 11.14 -13.40
N ALA A 11 -28.38 12.39 -12.94
CA ALA A 11 -27.24 13.25 -12.65
C ALA A 11 -26.41 12.74 -11.47
N TYR A 12 -27.06 12.24 -10.41
CA TYR A 12 -26.35 11.55 -9.32
C TYR A 12 -25.71 10.25 -9.77
N GLU A 13 -26.36 9.45 -10.62
CA GLU A 13 -25.77 8.24 -11.22
C GLU A 13 -24.51 8.58 -12.03
N LEU A 14 -24.53 9.68 -12.80
CA LEU A 14 -23.35 10.19 -13.50
C LEU A 14 -22.23 10.59 -12.53
N MET A 15 -22.53 11.28 -11.43
CA MET A 15 -21.54 11.62 -10.40
C MET A 15 -20.94 10.37 -9.74
N HIS A 16 -21.77 9.38 -9.40
CA HIS A 16 -21.32 8.10 -8.85
C HIS A 16 -20.47 7.31 -9.84
N ALA A 17 -20.73 7.45 -11.14
CA ALA A 17 -19.91 6.91 -12.22
C ALA A 17 -18.71 7.79 -12.59
N HIS A 18 -18.46 8.89 -11.88
CA HIS A 18 -17.40 9.87 -12.16
C HIS A 18 -17.48 10.57 -13.53
N HIS A 19 -18.66 10.63 -14.14
CA HIS A 19 -18.95 11.40 -15.36
C HIS A 19 -19.23 12.87 -15.02
N TRP A 20 -18.20 13.54 -14.47
CA TRP A 20 -18.34 14.85 -13.84
C TRP A 20 -18.78 15.96 -14.80
N ARG A 21 -18.32 15.93 -16.07
CA ARG A 21 -18.65 16.97 -17.06
C ARG A 21 -20.12 16.89 -17.50
N GLU A 22 -20.64 15.68 -17.68
CA GLU A 22 -22.03 15.41 -18.02
C GLU A 22 -22.95 15.78 -16.85
N ALA A 23 -22.60 15.37 -15.63
CA ALA A 23 -23.32 15.76 -14.42
C ALA A 23 -23.32 17.28 -14.23
N PHE A 24 -22.16 17.93 -14.42
CA PHE A 24 -22.03 19.38 -14.35
C PHE A 24 -22.95 20.09 -15.36
N THR A 25 -22.97 19.64 -16.61
CA THR A 25 -23.81 20.23 -17.67
C THR A 25 -25.29 20.15 -17.30
N TYR A 26 -25.72 19.04 -16.71
CA TYR A 26 -27.08 18.88 -16.19
C TYR A 26 -27.37 19.90 -15.09
N TRP A 27 -26.59 19.88 -14.02
CA TRP A 27 -26.80 20.74 -12.85
C TRP A 27 -26.71 22.23 -13.22
N GLN A 28 -25.81 22.59 -14.13
CA GLN A 28 -25.65 23.96 -14.61
C GLN A 28 -26.86 24.41 -15.43
N THR A 29 -27.47 23.53 -16.22
CA THR A 29 -28.70 23.84 -16.97
C THR A 29 -29.87 24.09 -16.02
N SER A 30 -30.05 23.23 -15.01
CA SER A 30 -31.06 23.41 -13.96
C SER A 30 -30.82 24.73 -13.20
N TYR A 31 -29.57 25.04 -12.85
CA TYR A 31 -29.18 26.29 -12.18
C TYR A 31 -29.48 27.53 -13.04
N ARG A 32 -29.16 27.50 -14.34
CA ARG A 32 -29.38 28.63 -15.26
C ARG A 32 -30.83 28.82 -15.67
N SER A 33 -31.67 27.78 -15.58
CA SER A 33 -33.11 27.86 -15.86
C SER A 33 -33.88 28.77 -14.89
N GLY A 34 -33.24 29.21 -13.78
CA GLY A 34 -33.88 29.95 -12.70
C GLY A 34 -34.68 29.06 -11.75
N ALA A 35 -34.66 27.73 -11.95
CA ALA A 35 -35.26 26.79 -11.02
C ALA A 35 -34.67 26.94 -9.61
N VAL A 36 -35.54 26.89 -8.60
CA VAL A 36 -35.12 26.93 -7.20
C VAL A 36 -34.53 25.57 -6.84
N LEU A 37 -33.19 25.47 -6.89
CA LEU A 37 -32.49 24.27 -6.48
C LEU A 37 -32.56 24.08 -4.96
N GLN A 38 -32.77 22.83 -4.55
CA GLN A 38 -32.64 22.36 -3.17
C GLN A 38 -31.17 22.36 -2.74
N SER A 39 -30.91 22.37 -1.43
CA SER A 39 -29.54 22.36 -0.89
C SER A 39 -28.71 21.19 -1.41
N ALA A 40 -29.30 19.99 -1.55
CA ALA A 40 -28.63 18.80 -2.08
C ALA A 40 -28.21 18.95 -3.55
N GLN A 41 -29.01 19.64 -4.37
CA GLN A 41 -28.70 19.90 -5.78
C GLN A 41 -27.60 20.97 -5.92
N LEU A 42 -27.62 22.01 -5.08
CA LEU A 42 -26.53 23.00 -5.01
C LEU A 42 -25.23 22.37 -4.52
N ASN A 43 -25.31 21.49 -3.52
CA ASN A 43 -24.18 20.68 -3.04
C ASN A 43 -23.60 19.82 -4.18
N ALA A 44 -24.46 19.15 -4.96
CA ALA A 44 -24.06 18.34 -6.10
C ALA A 44 -23.40 19.16 -7.23
N LEU A 45 -23.97 20.33 -7.57
CA LEU A 45 -23.38 21.25 -8.54
C LEU A 45 -22.01 21.76 -8.07
N ALA A 46 -21.91 22.18 -6.81
CA ALA A 46 -20.64 22.61 -6.24
C ALA A 46 -19.60 21.48 -6.27
N LYS A 47 -19.99 20.23 -5.94
CA LYS A 47 -19.09 19.08 -6.10
C LYS A 47 -18.59 18.96 -7.53
N CYS A 48 -19.48 19.04 -8.53
CA CYS A 48 -19.06 18.95 -9.93
C CYS A 48 -18.08 20.07 -10.31
N CYS A 49 -18.27 21.29 -9.79
CA CYS A 49 -17.32 22.39 -10.00
C CYS A 49 -15.94 22.06 -9.42
N GLU A 50 -15.86 21.50 -8.20
CA GLU A 50 -14.60 21.08 -7.57
C GLU A 50 -13.86 20.04 -8.41
N MET A 51 -14.59 19.04 -8.93
CA MET A 51 -13.99 17.95 -9.71
C MET A 51 -13.49 18.40 -11.08
N LEU A 52 -13.96 19.55 -11.57
CA LEU A 52 -13.64 20.13 -12.88
C LEU A 52 -12.78 21.40 -12.79
N ASP A 53 -12.36 21.80 -11.58
CA ASP A 53 -11.67 23.07 -11.27
C ASP A 53 -12.42 24.34 -11.72
N GLU A 54 -13.75 24.31 -11.76
CA GLU A 54 -14.59 25.45 -12.12
C GLU A 54 -14.82 26.36 -10.89
N TRP A 55 -13.74 26.89 -10.32
CA TRP A 55 -13.74 27.56 -8.99
C TRP A 55 -14.60 28.83 -8.92
N ASP A 56 -14.69 29.60 -10.00
CA ASP A 56 -15.55 30.78 -10.06
C ASP A 56 -17.04 30.40 -9.98
N GLN A 57 -17.42 29.32 -10.70
CA GLN A 57 -18.77 28.79 -10.65
C GLN A 57 -19.08 28.14 -9.30
N HIS A 58 -18.09 27.47 -8.70
CA HIS A 58 -18.17 26.93 -7.34
C HIS A 58 -18.51 28.03 -6.32
N GLU A 59 -17.77 29.13 -6.34
CA GLU A 59 -17.97 30.28 -5.47
C GLU A 59 -19.40 30.82 -5.57
N ALA A 60 -19.87 31.09 -6.78
CA ALA A 60 -21.23 31.59 -7.00
C ALA A 60 -22.31 30.62 -6.48
N VAL A 61 -22.14 29.31 -6.68
CA VAL A 61 -23.09 28.27 -6.24
C VAL A 61 -23.12 28.16 -4.71
N ILE A 62 -21.95 28.22 -4.06
CA ILE A 62 -21.84 28.16 -2.60
C ILE A 62 -22.41 29.41 -1.93
N GLU A 63 -22.16 30.60 -2.47
CA GLU A 63 -22.73 31.84 -1.95
C GLU A 63 -24.25 31.85 -2.03
N GLU A 64 -24.78 31.44 -3.17
CA GLU A 64 -26.22 31.32 -3.36
C GLU A 64 -26.84 30.26 -2.43
N GLY A 65 -26.16 29.12 -2.31
CA GLY A 65 -26.57 28.04 -1.41
C GLY A 65 -26.60 28.47 0.05
N LEU A 66 -25.56 29.12 0.54
CA LEU A 66 -25.51 29.59 1.93
C LEU A 66 -26.44 30.77 2.20
N ARG A 67 -26.74 31.60 1.20
CA ARG A 67 -27.76 32.65 1.31
C ARG A 67 -29.16 32.07 1.53
N ARG A 68 -29.47 30.93 0.89
CA ARG A 68 -30.78 30.26 1.02
C ARG A 68 -30.84 29.25 2.17
N TYR A 69 -29.74 28.58 2.44
CA TYR A 69 -29.64 27.43 3.35
C TYR A 69 -28.45 27.60 4.30
N ALA A 70 -28.41 28.71 5.04
CA ALA A 70 -27.26 29.11 5.87
C ALA A 70 -26.78 28.04 6.85
N GLU A 71 -27.69 27.23 7.38
CA GLU A 71 -27.41 26.18 8.36
C GLU A 71 -27.09 24.80 7.74
N ASN A 72 -27.08 24.68 6.41
CA ASN A 72 -26.80 23.40 5.76
C ASN A 72 -25.32 23.02 5.92
N ALA A 73 -25.06 21.93 6.64
CA ALA A 73 -23.72 21.47 6.99
C ALA A 73 -22.83 21.18 5.76
N ASP A 74 -23.39 20.60 4.69
CA ASP A 74 -22.62 20.25 3.48
C ASP A 74 -22.16 21.50 2.72
N LEU A 75 -23.05 22.48 2.54
CA LEU A 75 -22.71 23.75 1.91
C LEU A 75 -21.69 24.54 2.74
N GLN A 76 -21.81 24.51 4.08
CA GLN A 76 -20.80 25.10 4.96
C GLN A 76 -19.45 24.39 4.83
N ALA A 77 -19.44 23.05 4.77
CA ALA A 77 -18.22 22.27 4.59
C ALA A 77 -17.53 22.57 3.25
N ARG A 78 -18.30 22.67 2.14
CA ARG A 78 -17.75 23.10 0.84
C ARG A 78 -17.23 24.53 0.85
N ASN A 79 -17.91 25.44 1.55
CA ASN A 79 -17.40 26.80 1.73
C ASN A 79 -16.07 26.82 2.50
N ARG A 80 -15.94 26.02 3.56
CA ARG A 80 -14.66 25.85 4.27
C ARG A 80 -13.58 25.29 3.37
N TYR A 81 -13.90 24.30 2.53
CA TYR A 81 -12.95 23.78 1.55
C TYR A 81 -12.50 24.85 0.55
N ARG A 82 -13.43 25.64 0.00
CA ARG A 82 -13.13 26.81 -0.85
C ARG A 82 -12.20 27.81 -0.15
N GLN A 83 -12.52 28.17 1.10
CA GLN A 83 -11.69 29.07 1.90
C GLN A 83 -10.29 28.51 2.11
N ALA A 84 -10.17 27.21 2.40
CA ALA A 84 -8.89 26.54 2.53
C ALA A 84 -8.06 26.63 1.23
N LEU A 85 -8.67 26.43 0.07
CA LEU A 85 -7.98 26.53 -1.22
C LEU A 85 -7.54 27.96 -1.56
N LYS A 86 -8.37 28.97 -1.25
CA LYS A 86 -7.97 30.39 -1.40
C LYS A 86 -6.76 30.72 -0.50
N LEU A 87 -6.78 30.25 0.74
CA LEU A 87 -5.67 30.42 1.68
C LEU A 87 -4.42 29.64 1.23
N TYR A 88 -4.61 28.44 0.69
CA TYR A 88 -3.56 27.61 0.12
C TYR A 88 -2.87 28.32 -1.06
N GLN A 89 -3.63 28.87 -2.00
CA GLN A 89 -3.11 29.62 -3.15
C GLN A 89 -2.38 30.91 -2.72
N ALA A 90 -2.84 31.53 -1.63
CA ALA A 90 -2.18 32.68 -1.02
C ALA A 90 -0.98 32.31 -0.11
N GLU A 91 -0.55 31.04 -0.12
CA GLU A 91 0.54 30.51 0.72
C GLU A 91 0.33 30.74 2.24
N ARG A 92 -0.93 30.90 2.68
CA ARG A 92 -1.33 31.04 4.10
C ARG A 92 -1.55 29.66 4.73
N TRP A 93 -0.48 28.87 4.78
CA TRP A 93 -0.50 27.43 5.10
C TRP A 93 -1.18 27.09 6.44
N ALA A 94 -0.90 27.83 7.51
CA ALA A 94 -1.47 27.57 8.83
C ALA A 94 -3.01 27.69 8.83
N SER A 95 -3.53 28.77 8.23
CA SER A 95 -4.99 28.98 8.12
C SER A 95 -5.63 27.96 7.16
N ALA A 96 -4.97 27.63 6.05
CA ALA A 96 -5.45 26.59 5.13
C ALA A 96 -5.56 25.22 5.84
N TYR A 97 -4.54 24.85 6.62
CA TYR A 97 -4.53 23.62 7.41
C TYR A 97 -5.66 23.59 8.46
N GLU A 98 -5.89 24.68 9.17
CA GLU A 98 -6.97 24.78 10.16
C GLU A 98 -8.35 24.52 9.53
N HIS A 99 -8.65 25.13 8.37
CA HIS A 99 -9.89 24.88 7.65
C HIS A 99 -10.01 23.42 7.18
N LEU A 100 -8.90 22.79 6.75
CA LEU A 100 -8.87 21.39 6.31
C LEU A 100 -9.01 20.41 7.49
N GLU A 101 -8.50 20.74 8.68
CA GLU A 101 -8.76 19.98 9.91
C GLU A 101 -10.22 20.05 10.34
N GLN A 102 -10.84 21.23 10.25
CA GLN A 102 -12.27 21.38 10.51
C GLN A 102 -13.10 20.53 9.54
N LEU A 103 -12.71 20.50 8.25
CA LEU A 103 -13.37 19.68 7.24
C LEU A 103 -13.32 18.17 7.57
N ARG A 104 -12.19 17.69 8.12
CA ARG A 104 -12.01 16.29 8.55
C ARG A 104 -13.06 15.83 9.55
N SER A 105 -13.57 16.74 10.38
CA SER A 105 -14.60 16.45 11.39
C SER A 105 -16.03 16.35 10.83
N CYS A 106 -16.28 16.84 9.61
CA CYS A 106 -17.63 16.92 9.05
C CYS A 106 -18.04 15.60 8.36
N ASN A 107 -17.30 15.19 7.32
CA ASN A 107 -17.53 13.95 6.58
C ASN A 107 -16.30 13.62 5.69
N PRO A 108 -15.27 12.97 6.24
CA PRO A 108 -13.98 12.84 5.55
C PRO A 108 -14.05 12.09 4.21
N ALA A 109 -15.07 11.25 3.99
CA ALA A 109 -15.26 10.49 2.76
C ALA A 109 -15.67 11.36 1.55
N GLU A 110 -16.24 12.56 1.78
CA GLU A 110 -16.68 13.47 0.72
C GLU A 110 -15.54 14.31 0.12
N TRP A 111 -14.43 14.43 0.87
CA TRP A 111 -13.26 15.22 0.48
C TRP A 111 -11.96 14.42 0.58
N PRO A 112 -11.89 13.25 -0.08
CA PRO A 112 -10.77 12.33 0.02
C PRO A 112 -9.43 13.04 -0.27
N PHE A 113 -9.39 13.84 -1.32
CA PHE A 113 -8.20 14.55 -1.75
C PHE A 113 -7.89 15.82 -0.98
N ALA A 114 -8.91 16.57 -0.54
CA ALA A 114 -8.67 17.71 0.35
C ALA A 114 -7.93 17.26 1.61
N LEU A 115 -8.32 16.10 2.14
CA LEU A 115 -7.76 15.57 3.37
C LEU A 115 -6.50 14.74 3.14
N SER A 116 -6.35 14.07 1.99
CA SER A 116 -5.14 13.29 1.67
C SER A 116 -4.02 14.17 1.13
N TYR A 117 -4.28 15.12 0.24
CA TYR A 117 -3.24 15.92 -0.40
C TYR A 117 -3.16 17.32 0.20
N TYR A 118 -4.17 18.18 0.01
CA TYR A 118 -4.08 19.59 0.39
C TYR A 118 -3.81 19.79 1.88
N ARG A 119 -4.42 18.97 2.74
CA ARG A 119 -4.20 19.02 4.19
C ARG A 119 -2.76 18.68 4.55
N TRP A 120 -2.21 17.62 3.96
CA TRP A 120 -0.83 17.20 4.21
C TRP A 120 0.18 18.20 3.64
N GLN A 121 -0.11 18.75 2.47
CA GLN A 121 0.68 19.81 1.86
C GLN A 121 0.66 21.07 2.73
N ALA A 122 -0.51 21.54 3.19
CA ALA A 122 -0.61 22.70 4.06
C ALA A 122 0.12 22.49 5.40
N LEU A 123 -0.02 21.30 6.01
CA LEU A 123 0.71 20.93 7.21
C LEU A 123 2.23 20.99 6.99
N LEU A 124 2.71 20.35 5.92
CA LEU A 124 4.12 20.30 5.60
C LEU A 124 4.67 21.69 5.28
N MET A 125 3.98 22.47 4.45
CA MET A 125 4.41 23.81 4.08
C MET A 125 4.41 24.77 5.26
N MET A 126 3.44 24.67 6.19
CA MET A 126 3.46 25.42 7.44
C MET A 126 4.72 25.14 8.26
N GLN A 127 5.12 23.86 8.36
CA GLN A 127 6.33 23.47 9.10
C GLN A 127 7.60 23.91 8.38
N VAL A 128 7.67 23.71 7.06
CA VAL A 128 8.83 24.01 6.23
C VAL A 128 9.05 25.52 6.12
N SER A 129 8.02 26.32 5.88
CA SER A 129 8.14 27.78 5.72
C SER A 129 8.62 28.49 6.98
N ALA A 130 8.46 27.86 8.15
CA ALA A 130 8.94 28.38 9.43
C ALA A 130 10.46 28.16 9.64
N LEU A 131 11.11 27.34 8.81
CA LEU A 131 12.53 27.03 8.95
C LEU A 131 13.41 28.11 8.30
N PRO A 132 14.50 28.54 8.97
CA PRO A 132 15.24 29.75 8.59
C PRO A 132 16.19 29.57 7.40
N THR A 133 16.51 28.33 7.00
CA THR A 133 17.46 28.05 5.91
C THR A 133 16.91 27.02 4.94
N GLU A 134 17.29 27.15 3.67
CA GLU A 134 16.94 26.18 2.62
C GLU A 134 17.39 24.75 2.98
N GLN A 135 18.57 24.61 3.59
CA GLN A 135 19.06 23.30 4.02
C GLN A 135 18.12 22.64 5.04
N LEU A 136 17.64 23.39 6.04
CA LEU A 136 16.69 22.87 7.02
C LEU A 136 15.34 22.54 6.36
N GLN A 137 14.89 23.36 5.42
CA GLN A 137 13.68 23.10 4.64
C GLN A 137 13.78 21.80 3.84
N ARG A 138 14.91 21.58 3.14
CA ARG A 138 15.17 20.33 2.41
C ARG A 138 15.20 19.13 3.35
N CYS A 139 15.84 19.25 4.52
CA CYS A 139 15.86 18.18 5.51
C CYS A 139 14.44 17.83 6.02
N ALA A 140 13.62 18.83 6.33
CA ALA A 140 12.26 18.62 6.80
C ALA A 140 11.38 17.95 5.73
N ILE A 141 11.51 18.34 4.46
CA ILE A 141 10.78 17.69 3.37
C ILE A 141 11.28 16.27 3.15
N ALA A 142 12.58 16.03 3.21
CA ALA A 142 13.14 14.69 3.09
C ALA A 142 12.57 13.76 4.15
N GLU A 143 12.52 14.21 5.40
CA GLU A 143 11.92 13.47 6.51
C GLU A 143 10.41 13.26 6.33
N ALA A 144 9.66 14.31 5.99
CA ALA A 144 8.22 14.20 5.80
C ALA A 144 7.82 13.34 4.59
N SER A 145 8.68 13.26 3.57
CA SER A 145 8.49 12.39 2.40
C SER A 145 8.70 10.90 2.72
N LEU A 146 9.42 10.60 3.80
CA LEU A 146 9.58 9.23 4.28
C LEU A 146 8.27 8.79 4.91
N PHE A 147 7.53 8.01 4.14
CA PHE A 147 6.29 7.39 4.59
C PHE A 147 6.43 5.87 4.52
N LYS A 148 6.53 5.23 5.69
CA LYS A 148 6.56 3.77 5.75
C LYS A 148 5.13 3.24 5.65
N ASN A 149 4.75 2.83 4.45
CA ASN A 149 3.51 2.11 4.20
C ASN A 149 3.66 1.24 2.96
N ALA A 150 3.10 0.05 3.02
CA ALA A 150 3.09 -0.86 1.90
C ALA A 150 2.20 -0.43 0.72
N CYS A 151 1.52 0.71 0.75
CA CYS A 151 0.70 1.22 -0.35
C CYS A 151 1.13 2.60 -0.80
N ILE A 152 0.77 2.95 -2.03
CA ILE A 152 1.00 4.26 -2.62
C ILE A 152 -0.26 5.11 -2.42
N PHE A 153 -0.12 6.35 -1.97
CA PHE A 153 -1.20 7.29 -1.71
C PHE A 153 -0.91 8.67 -2.29
N SER A 154 -1.96 9.40 -2.66
CA SER A 154 -1.86 10.79 -3.15
C SER A 154 -1.17 11.74 -2.17
N ARG A 155 -1.30 11.51 -0.85
CA ARG A 155 -0.60 12.30 0.18
C ARG A 155 0.92 12.31 0.04
N GLN A 156 1.50 11.27 -0.57
CA GLN A 156 2.95 11.19 -0.76
C GLN A 156 3.46 12.13 -1.84
N LEU A 157 2.58 12.81 -2.57
CA LEU A 157 2.94 13.92 -3.46
C LEU A 157 3.02 15.27 -2.72
N ALA A 158 2.60 15.34 -1.45
CA ALA A 158 2.68 16.56 -0.68
C ALA A 158 4.14 16.96 -0.43
N GLY A 159 4.47 18.21 -0.73
CA GLY A 159 5.79 18.83 -0.62
C GLY A 159 6.60 18.80 -1.92
N PHE A 160 6.13 18.09 -2.95
CA PHE A 160 6.94 17.86 -4.15
C PHE A 160 7.24 19.14 -4.91
N GLU A 161 6.25 20.02 -5.09
CA GLU A 161 6.47 21.32 -5.75
C GLU A 161 7.57 22.13 -5.05
N TRP A 162 7.64 22.05 -3.72
CA TRP A 162 8.66 22.74 -2.94
C TRP A 162 10.05 22.13 -3.13
N VAL A 163 10.15 20.81 -3.24
CA VAL A 163 11.42 20.15 -3.62
C VAL A 163 11.95 20.73 -4.92
N ILE A 164 11.09 20.89 -5.92
CA ILE A 164 11.49 21.41 -7.22
C ILE A 164 11.85 22.90 -7.15
N ARG A 165 11.12 23.69 -6.36
CA ARG A 165 11.49 25.09 -6.12
C ARG A 165 12.90 25.19 -5.53
N LEU A 166 13.19 24.36 -4.53
CA LEU A 166 14.49 24.32 -3.86
C LEU A 166 15.58 23.64 -4.68
N SER A 167 15.28 22.84 -5.71
CA SER A 167 16.32 22.10 -6.44
C SER A 167 17.31 23.02 -7.16
N GLY A 168 18.49 22.49 -7.50
CA GLY A 168 19.51 23.22 -8.26
C GLY A 168 19.21 23.30 -9.76
N TRP A 169 18.03 22.85 -10.20
CA TRP A 169 17.72 22.63 -11.61
C TRP A 169 17.55 23.94 -12.37
N ASP A 170 17.83 23.88 -13.68
CA ASP A 170 17.51 24.96 -14.60
C ASP A 170 16.00 25.25 -14.62
N ALA A 171 15.64 26.52 -14.85
CA ALA A 171 14.25 26.98 -14.80
C ALA A 171 13.34 26.22 -15.78
N SER A 172 13.85 25.84 -16.96
CA SER A 172 13.11 25.03 -17.95
C SER A 172 12.80 23.63 -17.42
N ILE A 173 13.78 22.97 -16.79
CA ILE A 173 13.62 21.63 -16.22
C ILE A 173 12.63 21.67 -15.05
N LYS A 174 12.71 22.70 -14.20
CA LYS A 174 11.72 22.92 -13.12
C LYS A 174 10.32 23.06 -13.70
N TYR A 175 10.15 23.86 -14.75
CA TYR A 175 8.86 24.07 -15.41
C TYR A 175 8.31 22.78 -16.01
N ASP A 176 9.12 22.04 -16.79
CA ASP A 176 8.71 20.79 -17.43
C ASP A 176 8.32 19.74 -16.40
N PHE A 177 9.09 19.63 -15.30
CA PHE A 177 8.74 18.73 -14.22
C PHE A 177 7.44 19.13 -13.53
N LEU A 178 7.26 20.42 -13.20
CA LEU A 178 6.04 20.89 -12.55
C LEU A 178 4.80 20.62 -13.41
N LEU A 179 4.91 20.74 -14.74
CA LEU A 179 3.83 20.39 -15.66
C LEU A 179 3.47 18.89 -15.62
N VAL A 180 4.48 18.02 -15.54
CA VAL A 180 4.27 16.56 -15.40
C VAL A 180 3.71 16.21 -14.03
N HIS A 181 4.24 16.83 -12.97
CA HIS A 181 3.79 16.63 -11.60
C HIS A 181 2.34 17.07 -11.41
N GLN A 182 1.97 18.24 -11.94
CA GLN A 182 0.59 18.73 -11.89
C GLN A 182 -0.36 17.72 -12.51
N GLN A 183 -0.01 17.12 -13.67
CA GLN A 183 -0.84 16.07 -14.27
C GLN A 183 -1.02 14.85 -13.38
N LEU A 184 0.00 14.45 -12.60
CA LEU A 184 -0.13 13.37 -11.61
C LEU A 184 -1.06 13.77 -10.46
N VAL A 185 -0.89 14.98 -9.92
CA VAL A 185 -1.76 15.52 -8.87
C VAL A 185 -3.21 15.53 -9.35
N GLU A 186 -3.45 16.00 -10.58
CA GLU A 186 -4.76 16.06 -11.23
C GLU A 186 -5.42 14.70 -11.38
N VAL A 187 -4.71 13.68 -11.85
CA VAL A 187 -5.31 12.33 -12.00
C VAL A 187 -5.48 11.62 -10.66
N PHE A 188 -4.72 12.00 -9.62
CA PHE A 188 -4.87 11.45 -8.28
C PHE A 188 -5.84 12.23 -7.40
N LYS A 189 -6.30 13.41 -7.83
CA LYS A 189 -7.17 14.30 -7.03
C LYS A 189 -8.55 13.77 -6.69
N ASN A 190 -8.88 12.61 -7.24
CA ASN A 190 -10.18 11.97 -7.10
C ASN A 190 -10.11 10.70 -6.27
N HIS A 191 -8.95 10.43 -5.63
CA HIS A 191 -8.68 9.15 -5.02
C HIS A 191 -8.07 9.27 -3.60
N ASP A 192 -8.82 8.79 -2.60
CA ASP A 192 -8.35 8.51 -1.23
C ASP A 192 -7.75 7.11 -1.08
N ARG A 193 -8.02 6.22 -2.04
CA ARG A 193 -7.62 4.83 -1.96
C ARG A 193 -6.17 4.63 -2.41
N GLN A 194 -5.68 3.42 -2.14
CA GLN A 194 -4.39 2.95 -2.60
C GLN A 194 -4.31 3.07 -4.14
N LEU A 195 -3.24 3.69 -4.66
CA LEU A 195 -3.11 3.95 -6.09
C LEU A 195 -2.98 2.66 -6.92
N ALA A 196 -2.65 1.52 -6.30
CA ALA A 196 -2.62 0.20 -6.94
C ALA A 196 -3.95 -0.20 -7.60
N ALA A 197 -5.08 0.34 -7.13
CA ALA A 197 -6.39 0.11 -7.75
C ALA A 197 -6.66 1.03 -8.97
N LEU A 198 -5.76 1.97 -9.27
CA LEU A 198 -5.99 3.05 -10.22
C LEU A 198 -5.08 2.90 -11.44
N ARG A 199 -5.61 2.27 -12.49
CA ARG A 199 -4.96 2.19 -13.80
C ARG A 199 -5.91 2.63 -14.91
N THR A 200 -6.57 3.77 -14.68
CA THR A 200 -7.34 4.43 -15.74
C THR A 200 -6.38 4.97 -16.81
N GLU A 201 -6.86 5.13 -18.03
CA GLU A 201 -6.06 5.66 -19.13
C GLU A 201 -5.40 7.03 -18.81
N PRO A 202 -6.09 8.00 -18.15
CA PRO A 202 -5.44 9.24 -17.72
C PRO A 202 -4.28 9.03 -16.75
N VAL A 203 -4.40 8.11 -15.80
CA VAL A 203 -3.32 7.79 -14.85
C VAL A 203 -2.13 7.17 -15.59
N VAL A 204 -2.39 6.21 -16.47
CA VAL A 204 -1.33 5.57 -17.29
C VAL A 204 -0.61 6.62 -18.15
N ALA A 205 -1.33 7.54 -18.77
CA ALA A 205 -0.76 8.61 -19.58
C ALA A 205 0.09 9.58 -18.74
N ALA A 206 -0.39 9.99 -17.55
CA ALA A 206 0.36 10.88 -16.66
C ALA A 206 1.65 10.24 -16.15
N VAL A 207 1.59 8.96 -15.74
CA VAL A 207 2.79 8.21 -15.30
C VAL A 207 3.74 7.96 -16.48
N GLY A 208 3.23 7.74 -17.69
CA GLY A 208 4.05 7.63 -18.90
C GLY A 208 4.82 8.91 -19.23
N LYS A 209 4.19 10.08 -19.06
CA LYS A 209 4.88 11.38 -19.20
C LYS A 209 5.96 11.57 -18.14
N LEU A 210 5.69 11.15 -16.89
CA LEU A 210 6.71 11.12 -15.84
C LEU A 210 7.89 10.23 -16.23
N ALA A 211 7.63 8.98 -16.64
CA ALA A 211 8.68 8.06 -17.06
C ALA A 211 9.53 8.63 -18.21
N GLY A 212 8.88 9.24 -19.21
CA GLY A 212 9.57 9.93 -20.31
C GLY A 212 10.48 11.05 -19.82
N PHE A 213 9.99 11.92 -18.93
CA PHE A 213 10.79 12.98 -18.33
C PHE A 213 12.00 12.43 -17.56
N LEU A 214 11.80 11.40 -16.72
CA LEU A 214 12.87 10.83 -15.89
C LEU A 214 13.96 10.16 -16.73
N ARG A 215 13.63 9.58 -17.90
CA ARG A 215 14.60 9.03 -18.84
C ARG A 215 15.43 10.13 -19.53
N ILE A 216 14.83 11.28 -19.82
CA ILE A 216 15.53 12.43 -20.42
C ILE A 216 16.44 13.11 -19.39
N HIS A 217 16.03 13.14 -18.13
CA HIS A 217 16.74 13.83 -17.04
C HIS A 217 17.15 12.85 -15.91
N PRO A 218 18.07 11.91 -16.17
CA PRO A 218 18.44 10.89 -15.18
C PRO A 218 19.01 11.47 -13.89
N PHE A 219 19.68 12.62 -13.94
CA PHE A 219 20.25 13.31 -12.76
C PHE A 219 19.20 13.69 -11.70
N VAL A 220 17.91 13.74 -12.05
CA VAL A 220 16.80 13.99 -11.12
C VAL A 220 16.83 13.02 -9.95
N ILE A 221 17.24 11.77 -10.21
CA ILE A 221 17.36 10.74 -9.18
C ILE A 221 18.26 11.19 -8.03
N ASP A 222 19.31 11.97 -8.32
CA ASP A 222 20.33 12.39 -7.36
C ASP A 222 19.89 13.60 -6.51
N GLU A 223 18.89 14.34 -6.96
CA GLU A 223 18.47 15.59 -6.31
C GLU A 223 17.13 15.52 -5.57
N ILE A 224 16.24 14.59 -5.91
CA ILE A 224 14.95 14.46 -5.19
C ILE A 224 15.14 13.81 -3.83
N PRO A 225 14.34 14.13 -2.79
CA PRO A 225 14.48 13.50 -1.48
C PRO A 225 14.24 11.99 -1.45
N THR A 226 14.85 11.33 -0.47
CA THR A 226 14.86 9.86 -0.32
C THR A 226 13.47 9.23 -0.29
N GLY A 227 12.49 9.82 0.39
CA GLY A 227 11.13 9.27 0.40
C GLY A 227 10.44 9.26 -0.97
N TYR A 228 10.75 10.23 -1.82
CA TYR A 228 10.23 10.28 -3.19
C TYR A 228 10.85 9.26 -4.13
N LEU A 229 12.11 8.87 -3.89
CA LEU A 229 12.71 7.76 -4.63
C LEU A 229 11.91 6.46 -4.44
N HIS A 230 11.55 6.16 -3.19
CA HIS A 230 10.73 4.99 -2.87
C HIS A 230 9.33 5.09 -3.46
N PHE A 231 8.70 6.26 -3.38
CA PHE A 231 7.41 6.52 -4.02
C PHE A 231 7.45 6.28 -5.53
N TYR A 232 8.45 6.85 -6.22
CA TYR A 232 8.59 6.72 -7.66
C TYR A 232 8.96 5.32 -8.11
N ALA A 233 9.88 4.64 -7.43
CA ALA A 233 10.19 3.25 -7.73
C ALA A 233 8.88 2.42 -7.79
N ARG A 234 8.03 2.57 -6.78
CA ARG A 234 6.79 1.79 -6.69
C ARG A 234 5.72 2.24 -7.68
N LEU A 235 5.58 3.55 -7.92
CA LEU A 235 4.66 4.08 -8.93
C LEU A 235 5.04 3.61 -10.34
N LEU A 236 6.34 3.64 -10.65
CA LEU A 236 6.87 3.20 -11.95
C LEU A 236 6.72 1.69 -12.12
N LEU A 237 7.01 0.92 -11.07
CA LEU A 237 6.77 -0.53 -11.05
C LEU A 237 5.30 -0.86 -11.32
N MET A 238 4.36 -0.19 -10.65
CA MET A 238 2.91 -0.38 -10.82
C MET A 238 2.44 -0.23 -12.28
N HIS A 239 3.16 0.59 -13.05
CA HIS A 239 2.89 0.85 -14.46
C HIS A 239 3.83 0.11 -15.42
N GLY A 240 4.68 -0.80 -14.94
CA GLY A 240 5.53 -1.64 -15.80
C GLY A 240 6.78 -0.93 -16.34
N PHE A 241 7.16 0.24 -15.80
CA PHE A 241 8.43 0.91 -16.12
C PHE A 241 9.56 0.29 -15.27
N THR A 242 9.93 -0.95 -15.62
CA THR A 242 10.80 -1.79 -14.79
C THR A 242 12.25 -1.33 -14.73
N ASP A 243 12.75 -0.69 -15.78
CA ASP A 243 14.05 -0.03 -15.84
C ASP A 243 14.16 1.05 -14.76
N LEU A 244 13.23 2.01 -14.79
CA LEU A 244 13.23 3.11 -13.84
C LEU A 244 12.93 2.64 -12.41
N TYR A 245 12.13 1.59 -12.22
CA TYR A 245 11.97 0.98 -10.90
C TYR A 245 13.30 0.54 -10.30
N VAL A 246 14.15 -0.15 -11.09
CA VAL A 246 15.46 -0.63 -10.62
C VAL A 246 16.34 0.55 -10.21
N ASP A 247 16.43 1.57 -11.06
CA ASP A 247 17.26 2.75 -10.79
C ASP A 247 16.83 3.47 -9.51
N TYR A 248 15.54 3.82 -9.42
CA TYR A 248 14.99 4.58 -8.28
C TYR A 248 15.03 3.78 -6.97
N ARG A 249 14.79 2.47 -7.03
CA ARG A 249 14.91 1.60 -5.85
C ARG A 249 16.36 1.50 -5.38
N GLN A 250 17.31 1.37 -6.31
CA GLN A 250 18.72 1.28 -5.95
C GLN A 250 19.21 2.59 -5.32
N ALA A 251 18.86 3.74 -5.90
CA ALA A 251 19.18 5.04 -5.32
C ALA A 251 18.57 5.20 -3.92
N PHE A 252 17.33 4.74 -3.73
CA PHE A 252 16.67 4.76 -2.42
C PHE A 252 17.46 3.93 -1.39
N ILE A 253 17.78 2.68 -1.72
CA ILE A 253 18.55 1.78 -0.86
C ILE A 253 19.91 2.37 -0.49
N THR A 254 20.64 2.88 -1.48
CA THR A 254 21.95 3.50 -1.25
C THR A 254 21.85 4.65 -0.24
N ARG A 255 20.79 5.46 -0.31
CA ARG A 255 20.59 6.56 0.65
C ARG A 255 20.11 6.11 2.03
N ILE A 256 19.28 5.07 2.11
CA ILE A 256 18.91 4.47 3.39
C ILE A 256 20.16 3.92 4.09
N ALA A 257 21.05 3.26 3.35
CA ALA A 257 22.30 2.74 3.86
C ALA A 257 23.26 3.84 4.37
N ALA A 258 23.23 5.01 3.72
CA ALA A 258 24.06 6.17 4.09
C ALA A 258 23.48 7.00 5.24
N PHE A 259 22.23 6.79 5.64
CA PHE A 259 21.77 7.33 6.92
C PHE A 259 22.67 6.71 8.00
N GLY A 260 23.25 7.51 8.91
CA GLY A 260 24.01 6.96 10.07
C GLY A 260 25.26 7.72 10.45
N ASP A 261 25.89 8.39 9.50
CA ASP A 261 27.23 8.92 9.74
C ASP A 261 27.24 10.29 10.44
N SER A 262 26.08 10.94 10.66
CA SER A 262 26.06 12.36 11.09
C SER A 262 24.91 12.82 11.99
N ARG A 263 23.85 12.02 12.23
CA ARG A 263 22.73 12.41 13.13
C ARG A 263 21.95 11.22 13.67
N ILE A 264 21.20 11.46 14.76
CA ILE A 264 20.20 10.51 15.28
C ILE A 264 19.10 10.36 14.22
N PRO A 265 18.87 9.16 13.67
CA PRO A 265 17.87 8.95 12.63
C PRO A 265 16.45 9.04 13.19
N SER A 266 15.51 9.52 12.38
CA SER A 266 14.08 9.52 12.74
C SER A 266 13.55 8.08 12.85
N LEU A 267 12.44 7.88 13.55
CA LEU A 267 11.83 6.54 13.67
C LEU A 267 11.56 5.91 12.29
N VAL A 268 11.09 6.69 11.32
CA VAL A 268 10.79 6.19 9.97
C VAL A 268 12.09 5.80 9.23
N GLU A 269 13.16 6.58 9.37
CA GLU A 269 14.47 6.23 8.83
C GLU A 269 14.97 4.90 9.43
N GLN A 270 14.83 4.73 10.75
CA GLN A 270 15.21 3.48 11.43
C GLN A 270 14.42 2.28 10.89
N LEU A 271 13.11 2.42 10.68
CA LEU A 271 12.30 1.34 10.09
C LEU A 271 12.73 0.98 8.66
N PHE A 272 13.12 1.96 7.84
CA PHE A 272 13.66 1.67 6.52
C PHE A 272 15.04 1.01 6.56
N ARG A 273 15.87 1.33 7.55
CA ARG A 273 17.14 0.62 7.77
C ARG A 273 16.92 -0.83 8.16
N VAL A 274 15.97 -1.13 9.04
CA VAL A 274 15.62 -2.52 9.38
C VAL A 274 15.26 -3.30 8.11
N ALA A 275 14.46 -2.71 7.21
CA ALA A 275 14.14 -3.32 5.93
C ALA A 275 15.38 -3.49 5.02
N HIS A 276 16.25 -2.48 4.96
CA HIS A 276 17.51 -2.52 4.21
C HIS A 276 18.45 -3.62 4.72
N ASP A 277 18.69 -3.69 6.02
CA ASP A 277 19.57 -4.67 6.64
C ASP A 277 19.01 -6.09 6.48
N ASN A 278 17.68 -6.21 6.46
CA ASN A 278 17.03 -7.46 6.09
C ASN A 278 17.25 -7.85 4.61
N GLU A 279 17.65 -6.96 3.71
CA GLU A 279 18.09 -7.31 2.35
C GLU A 279 19.59 -7.60 2.21
N ARG A 280 20.41 -7.23 3.20
CA ARG A 280 21.87 -7.47 3.15
C ARG A 280 22.21 -8.96 3.28
N ASP A 281 23.40 -9.34 2.82
CA ASP A 281 23.93 -10.69 2.94
C ASP A 281 23.82 -11.22 4.38
N ALA A 282 23.38 -12.47 4.55
CA ALA A 282 23.21 -13.14 5.85
C ALA A 282 24.51 -13.16 6.67
N THR A 283 25.68 -13.15 6.02
CA THR A 283 26.99 -13.09 6.68
C THR A 283 27.30 -11.74 7.33
N GLN A 284 26.53 -10.69 6.99
CA GLN A 284 26.67 -9.33 7.50
C GLN A 284 25.56 -8.94 8.47
N VAL A 285 24.74 -9.89 8.93
CA VAL A 285 23.72 -9.64 9.95
C VAL A 285 24.44 -9.48 11.29
N GLU A 286 25.04 -8.31 11.49
CA GLU A 286 25.35 -7.84 12.83
C GLU A 286 24.03 -7.83 13.62
N ILE A 287 24.11 -8.24 14.88
CA ILE A 287 23.00 -8.34 15.83
C ILE A 287 22.48 -6.91 16.10
N PHE A 288 21.77 -6.33 15.14
CA PHE A 288 21.50 -4.89 15.08
C PHE A 288 20.06 -4.54 15.44
N VAL A 289 19.53 -5.11 16.52
CA VAL A 289 18.12 -4.82 16.83
C VAL A 289 17.84 -4.49 18.28
N ARG A 290 18.80 -4.67 19.20
CA ARG A 290 18.55 -4.43 20.62
C ARG A 290 18.85 -2.98 21.03
N ASP A 291 20.08 -2.53 20.85
CA ASP A 291 20.52 -1.25 21.43
C ASP A 291 19.83 -0.03 20.79
N LEU A 292 19.45 -0.10 19.51
CA LEU A 292 18.73 0.98 18.82
C LEU A 292 17.25 1.03 19.23
N LEU A 293 16.64 -0.13 19.43
CA LEU A 293 15.21 -0.24 19.76
C LEU A 293 14.93 -0.08 21.26
N GLU A 294 15.89 -0.42 22.12
CA GLU A 294 15.87 -0.12 23.56
C GLU A 294 15.92 1.41 23.82
N GLN A 295 16.46 2.19 22.88
CA GLN A 295 16.49 3.65 22.94
C GLN A 295 15.20 4.32 22.47
N VAL A 296 14.34 3.60 21.73
CA VAL A 296 13.05 4.14 21.31
C VAL A 296 12.03 3.82 22.40
N ASP A 297 11.45 4.85 23.02
CA ASP A 297 10.50 4.71 24.13
C ASP A 297 9.28 3.86 23.72
N ALA A 298 9.36 2.56 24.00
CA ALA A 298 8.36 1.56 23.67
C ALA A 298 7.03 1.81 24.41
N SER A 299 7.03 2.63 25.46
CA SER A 299 5.83 2.98 26.23
C SER A 299 4.94 4.01 25.53
N ALA A 300 5.49 4.74 24.55
CA ALA A 300 4.78 5.80 23.83
C ALA A 300 4.09 5.34 22.53
N ASN A 301 4.39 4.14 22.00
CA ASN A 301 3.87 3.73 20.70
C ASN A 301 3.60 2.21 20.59
N SER A 302 2.32 1.82 20.62
CA SER A 302 1.88 0.42 20.54
C SER A 302 2.27 -0.30 19.25
N ALA A 303 2.47 0.43 18.14
CA ALA A 303 2.93 -0.17 16.88
C ALA A 303 4.42 -0.52 16.95
N LEU A 304 5.20 0.32 17.63
CA LEU A 304 6.61 0.07 17.87
C LEU A 304 6.82 -1.11 18.81
N SER A 305 6.09 -1.20 19.94
CA SER A 305 6.21 -2.36 20.83
C SER A 305 5.88 -3.68 20.11
N LYS A 306 4.93 -3.66 19.17
CA LYS A 306 4.66 -4.79 18.27
C LYS A 306 5.87 -5.07 17.37
N VAL A 307 6.46 -4.07 16.73
CA VAL A 307 7.70 -4.17 15.92
C VAL A 307 8.88 -4.75 16.73
N LEU A 308 9.09 -4.30 17.97
CA LEU A 308 10.12 -4.80 18.89
C LEU A 308 9.94 -6.29 19.18
N ALA A 309 8.70 -6.71 19.42
CA ALA A 309 8.38 -8.10 19.62
C ALA A 309 8.72 -8.94 18.36
N VAL A 310 8.47 -8.42 17.15
CA VAL A 310 8.81 -9.16 15.92
C VAL A 310 10.32 -9.23 15.67
N SER A 311 11.11 -8.22 16.06
CA SER A 311 12.56 -8.28 15.87
C SER A 311 13.24 -9.42 16.65
N GLU A 312 12.59 -9.91 17.71
CA GLU A 312 13.06 -11.09 18.45
C GLU A 312 13.04 -12.37 17.58
N LEU A 313 12.33 -12.41 16.44
CA LEU A 313 12.38 -13.52 15.47
C LEU A 313 13.79 -13.76 14.90
N TYR A 314 14.64 -12.72 14.88
CA TYR A 314 16.03 -12.83 14.43
C TYR A 314 16.96 -13.36 15.53
N ARG A 315 16.46 -13.63 16.74
CA ARG A 315 17.24 -14.28 17.79
C ARG A 315 17.14 -15.79 17.67
N GLN A 316 18.24 -16.47 17.98
CA GLN A 316 18.17 -17.84 18.48
C GLN A 316 17.26 -17.82 19.73
N PRO A 317 16.17 -18.60 19.77
CA PRO A 317 15.16 -18.46 20.79
C PRO A 317 15.75 -18.78 22.16
N THR A 318 15.65 -17.83 23.09
CA THR A 318 15.82 -18.11 24.52
C THR A 318 14.42 -18.17 25.13
N MET A 319 14.19 -19.07 26.08
CA MET A 319 12.87 -19.36 26.69
C MET A 319 12.22 -18.16 27.41
N ASP A 320 12.91 -17.03 27.53
CA ASP A 320 12.54 -15.87 28.35
C ASP A 320 12.30 -14.58 27.55
N SER A 321 12.03 -14.66 26.25
CA SER A 321 11.84 -13.46 25.44
C SER A 321 10.54 -12.72 25.79
N ALA A 322 10.59 -11.39 25.80
CA ALA A 322 9.44 -10.50 26.04
C ALA A 322 8.27 -10.71 25.05
N TYR A 323 8.52 -11.51 24.01
CA TYR A 323 7.59 -11.92 22.98
C TYR A 323 6.37 -12.69 23.49
N LEU A 324 6.56 -13.58 24.47
CA LEU A 324 5.48 -14.35 25.10
C LEU A 324 4.45 -13.47 25.85
N ARG A 325 4.69 -12.15 25.93
CA ARG A 325 3.80 -11.18 26.60
C ARG A 325 2.85 -10.45 25.64
N LEU A 326 2.95 -10.65 24.33
CA LEU A 326 1.81 -10.37 23.47
C LEU A 326 0.66 -11.27 23.95
N ASN A 327 -0.60 -10.83 23.91
CA ASN A 327 -1.75 -11.69 24.26
C ASN A 327 -1.86 -12.84 23.23
N GLU A 328 -0.96 -13.81 23.30
CA GLU A 328 -0.76 -14.83 22.28
C GLU A 328 -1.76 -15.97 22.44
N ASN A 329 -2.22 -16.50 21.32
CA ASN A 329 -3.11 -17.63 21.29
C ASN A 329 -2.31 -18.92 21.57
N HIS A 330 -2.17 -19.27 22.86
CA HIS A 330 -1.50 -20.50 23.31
C HIS A 330 -1.93 -21.75 22.52
N ALA A 331 -3.21 -21.83 22.12
CA ALA A 331 -3.70 -22.97 21.33
C ALA A 331 -3.02 -23.06 19.96
N PHE A 332 -2.78 -21.93 19.28
CA PHE A 332 -2.07 -21.92 18.00
C PHE A 332 -0.57 -22.21 18.18
N ALA A 333 0.05 -21.68 19.25
CA ALA A 333 1.42 -22.03 19.59
C ALA A 333 1.59 -23.54 19.81
N SER A 334 0.68 -24.15 20.58
CA SER A 334 0.64 -25.61 20.80
C SER A 334 0.34 -26.39 19.51
N LEU A 335 -0.45 -25.84 18.60
CA LEU A 335 -0.71 -26.44 17.29
C LEU A 335 0.57 -26.51 16.45
N ILE A 336 1.39 -25.45 16.41
CA ILE A 336 2.59 -25.35 15.57
C ILE A 336 3.83 -26.01 16.20
N SER A 337 4.00 -25.89 17.52
CA SER A 337 5.23 -26.26 18.21
C SER A 337 5.63 -27.72 17.99
N GLY A 338 6.87 -27.92 17.52
CA GLY A 338 7.43 -29.26 17.26
C GLY A 338 6.80 -30.03 16.08
N LYS A 339 5.90 -29.42 15.30
CA LYS A 339 5.29 -30.05 14.11
C LYS A 339 6.17 -29.92 12.88
N SER A 340 6.09 -30.89 11.97
CA SER A 340 6.50 -30.68 10.57
C SER A 340 5.36 -30.00 9.82
N ILE A 341 5.67 -28.94 9.08
CA ILE A 341 4.68 -28.12 8.40
C ILE A 341 4.98 -28.01 6.90
N ALA A 342 4.00 -28.36 6.07
CA ALA A 342 3.99 -28.05 4.66
C ALA A 342 3.27 -26.71 4.42
N ILE A 343 3.91 -25.75 3.78
CA ILE A 343 3.24 -24.54 3.28
C ILE A 343 3.08 -24.69 1.76
N VAL A 344 1.84 -24.66 1.27
CA VAL A 344 1.54 -24.95 -0.14
C VAL A 344 1.01 -23.70 -0.83
N GLY A 345 1.78 -23.22 -1.81
CA GLY A 345 1.39 -22.13 -2.68
C GLY A 345 0.41 -22.51 -3.79
N PRO A 346 -0.17 -21.51 -4.46
CA PRO A 346 -1.16 -21.73 -5.51
C PRO A 346 -0.53 -22.02 -6.88
N ALA A 347 0.80 -21.97 -7.04
CA ALA A 347 1.44 -22.07 -8.34
C ALA A 347 1.51 -23.54 -8.80
N ASP A 348 1.18 -23.79 -10.07
CA ASP A 348 1.56 -25.05 -10.70
C ASP A 348 3.02 -24.97 -11.12
N VAL A 349 3.85 -25.79 -10.47
CA VAL A 349 5.29 -25.88 -10.73
C VAL A 349 5.65 -27.17 -11.48
N GLY A 350 4.66 -27.96 -11.92
CA GLY A 350 4.86 -29.18 -12.69
C GLY A 350 5.46 -30.35 -11.88
N LEU A 351 5.39 -30.31 -10.55
CA LEU A 351 5.89 -31.36 -9.66
C LEU A 351 4.73 -32.13 -9.00
N ASP A 352 4.91 -33.44 -8.84
CA ASP A 352 3.98 -34.34 -8.16
C ASP A 352 4.22 -34.35 -6.64
N ASN A 353 4.15 -33.16 -6.02
CA ASN A 353 4.47 -32.98 -4.60
C ASN A 353 3.41 -33.54 -3.63
N GLY A 354 2.28 -34.03 -4.11
CA GLY A 354 1.09 -34.25 -3.29
C GLY A 354 1.27 -35.27 -2.17
N GLN A 355 1.96 -36.37 -2.45
CA GLN A 355 2.27 -37.37 -1.42
C GLN A 355 3.23 -36.83 -0.36
N ASP A 356 4.22 -36.02 -0.77
CA ASP A 356 5.18 -35.39 0.16
C ASP A 356 4.45 -34.38 1.05
N ILE A 357 3.61 -33.51 0.47
CA ILE A 357 2.77 -32.54 1.19
C ILE A 357 1.89 -33.23 2.25
N ASP A 358 1.19 -34.30 1.88
CA ASP A 358 0.27 -35.01 2.78
C ASP A 358 1.02 -35.81 3.87
N SER A 359 2.36 -35.93 3.81
CA SER A 359 3.17 -36.61 4.83
C SER A 359 3.50 -35.75 6.06
N PHE A 360 3.31 -34.43 5.98
CA PHE A 360 3.60 -33.50 7.08
C PHE A 360 2.59 -33.61 8.23
N ASP A 361 2.92 -33.12 9.42
CA ASP A 361 1.97 -33.09 10.54
C ASP A 361 0.83 -32.09 10.27
N LEU A 362 1.15 -30.95 9.63
CA LEU A 362 0.20 -29.89 9.27
C LEU A 362 0.43 -29.39 7.84
N VAL A 363 -0.66 -29.10 7.13
CA VAL A 363 -0.66 -28.47 5.81
C VAL A 363 -1.31 -27.09 5.86
N ILE A 364 -0.54 -26.06 5.50
CA ILE A 364 -1.00 -24.67 5.44
C ILE A 364 -1.24 -24.26 3.98
N ARG A 365 -2.40 -23.68 3.70
CA ARG A 365 -2.73 -23.06 2.39
C ARG A 365 -3.23 -21.64 2.51
N PHE A 366 -3.18 -20.90 1.42
CA PHE A 366 -3.72 -19.54 1.35
C PHE A 366 -5.13 -19.56 0.81
N ASN A 367 -6.06 -18.79 1.37
CA ASN A 367 -7.39 -18.56 0.80
C ASN A 367 -8.16 -19.85 0.43
N HIS A 368 -8.06 -20.90 1.25
CA HIS A 368 -8.66 -22.20 0.98
C HIS A 368 -10.20 -22.13 0.93
N ARG A 369 -10.83 -22.83 -0.01
CA ARG A 369 -12.29 -22.91 -0.19
C ARG A 369 -12.66 -24.21 -0.90
N ALA A 370 -13.89 -24.70 -0.68
CA ALA A 370 -14.35 -26.00 -1.18
C ALA A 370 -14.29 -26.14 -2.72
N GLU A 371 -14.46 -25.04 -3.46
CA GLU A 371 -14.45 -25.03 -4.92
C GLU A 371 -13.05 -25.15 -5.55
N LEU A 372 -11.97 -25.11 -4.77
CA LEU A 372 -10.62 -25.18 -5.34
C LEU A 372 -10.35 -26.56 -5.93
N GLN A 373 -10.25 -26.62 -7.25
CA GLN A 373 -9.97 -27.85 -7.99
C GLN A 373 -8.46 -28.03 -8.14
N LEU A 374 -7.78 -28.32 -7.04
CA LEU A 374 -6.36 -28.63 -7.05
C LEU A 374 -6.16 -30.11 -7.37
N ASN A 375 -5.19 -30.41 -8.23
CA ASN A 375 -4.80 -31.77 -8.53
C ASN A 375 -4.13 -32.39 -7.27
N PRO A 376 -4.72 -33.42 -6.62
CA PRO A 376 -4.16 -33.98 -5.39
C PRO A 376 -2.76 -34.57 -5.60
N VAL A 377 -2.41 -35.00 -6.81
CA VAL A 377 -1.07 -35.52 -7.14
C VAL A 377 0.00 -34.44 -7.00
N GLN A 378 -0.33 -33.19 -7.34
CA GLN A 378 0.62 -32.08 -7.30
C GLN A 378 0.53 -31.27 -6.02
N PHE A 379 -0.67 -31.15 -5.46
CA PHE A 379 -0.96 -30.20 -4.39
C PHE A 379 -1.26 -30.87 -3.05
N GLY A 380 -1.41 -32.20 -2.99
CA GLY A 380 -1.90 -32.90 -1.82
C GLY A 380 -3.42 -32.75 -1.66
N SER A 381 -4.02 -33.59 -0.84
CA SER A 381 -5.45 -33.66 -0.60
C SER A 381 -5.90 -32.96 0.68
N ARG A 382 -4.97 -32.68 1.60
CA ARG A 382 -5.28 -32.11 2.92
C ARG A 382 -5.05 -30.60 2.99
N THR A 383 -5.77 -29.94 3.89
CA THR A 383 -5.50 -28.60 4.40
C THR A 383 -5.89 -28.57 5.87
N ASP A 384 -4.98 -28.19 6.75
CA ASP A 384 -5.22 -28.09 8.20
C ASP A 384 -5.39 -26.64 8.65
N ILE A 385 -4.62 -25.72 8.07
CA ILE A 385 -4.68 -24.29 8.40
C ILE A 385 -4.81 -23.49 7.12
N SER A 386 -5.63 -22.43 7.13
CA SER A 386 -5.63 -21.48 6.02
C SER A 386 -5.54 -20.02 6.43
N TYR A 387 -4.68 -19.29 5.72
CA TYR A 387 -4.49 -17.85 5.86
C TYR A 387 -5.32 -17.11 4.80
N TYR A 388 -6.17 -16.21 5.25
CA TYR A 388 -7.10 -15.48 4.38
C TYR A 388 -6.72 -14.01 4.28
N GLY A 389 -6.71 -13.51 3.05
CA GLY A 389 -6.63 -12.08 2.77
C GLY A 389 -8.01 -11.43 2.72
N SER A 390 -8.11 -10.16 3.10
CA SER A 390 -9.37 -9.40 3.19
C SER A 390 -10.15 -9.36 1.88
N THR A 391 -9.45 -9.28 0.73
CA THR A 391 -10.10 -9.29 -0.59
C THR A 391 -10.88 -10.58 -0.80
N THR A 392 -10.28 -11.70 -0.42
CA THR A 392 -10.84 -13.03 -0.60
C THR A 392 -12.06 -13.22 0.32
N LEU A 393 -12.02 -12.74 1.56
CA LEU A 393 -13.13 -12.83 2.53
C LEU A 393 -14.44 -12.15 2.08
N ASN A 394 -14.39 -11.21 1.13
CA ASN A 394 -15.62 -10.62 0.56
C ASN A 394 -16.48 -11.65 -0.21
N LEU A 395 -15.94 -12.82 -0.55
CA LEU A 395 -16.63 -13.91 -1.25
C LEU A 395 -17.41 -14.83 -0.29
N HIS A 396 -18.04 -14.26 0.74
CA HIS A 396 -18.49 -14.88 2.00
C HIS A 396 -19.08 -16.29 1.89
N GLN A 397 -19.98 -16.53 0.93
CA GLN A 397 -20.73 -17.80 0.81
C GLN A 397 -19.80 -19.00 0.61
N ARG A 398 -18.67 -18.79 -0.08
CA ARG A 398 -17.72 -19.86 -0.42
C ARG A 398 -16.89 -20.37 0.76
N TYR A 399 -16.88 -19.64 1.89
CA TYR A 399 -16.13 -20.02 3.10
C TYR A 399 -16.98 -20.73 4.13
N LEU A 400 -18.25 -20.32 4.30
CA LEU A 400 -19.16 -21.05 5.19
C LEU A 400 -19.46 -22.46 4.66
N GLU A 401 -19.30 -22.66 3.35
CA GLU A 401 -19.36 -23.95 2.68
C GLU A 401 -17.98 -24.65 2.61
N SER A 402 -16.89 -23.99 3.04
CA SER A 402 -15.56 -24.60 3.07
C SER A 402 -15.48 -25.69 4.14
N ASP A 403 -14.68 -26.71 3.85
CA ASP A 403 -14.65 -27.98 4.56
C ASP A 403 -14.46 -27.82 6.08
N ASN A 404 -15.25 -28.55 6.88
CA ASN A 404 -15.11 -28.59 8.35
C ASN A 404 -13.81 -29.29 8.80
N SER A 405 -12.89 -29.59 7.88
CA SER A 405 -11.61 -30.26 8.13
C SER A 405 -10.49 -29.32 8.60
N LEU A 406 -10.65 -28.00 8.44
CA LEU A 406 -9.65 -27.05 8.93
C LEU A 406 -9.56 -27.09 10.46
N GLN A 407 -8.35 -27.14 10.98
CA GLN A 407 -8.05 -26.99 12.40
C GLN A 407 -8.01 -25.52 12.82
N CYS A 408 -7.63 -24.61 11.92
CA CYS A 408 -7.58 -23.17 12.21
C CYS A 408 -7.73 -22.31 10.95
N MET A 409 -8.50 -21.22 11.09
CA MET A 409 -8.59 -20.13 10.13
C MET A 409 -7.77 -18.94 10.65
N VAL A 410 -6.91 -18.36 9.82
CA VAL A 410 -6.11 -17.19 10.17
C VAL A 410 -6.55 -16.00 9.33
N VAL A 411 -6.95 -14.89 9.97
CA VAL A 411 -7.48 -13.67 9.34
C VAL A 411 -6.80 -12.42 9.88
N GLU A 412 -6.87 -11.30 9.16
CA GLU A 412 -6.38 -10.02 9.68
C GLU A 412 -7.28 -9.49 10.82
N GLU A 413 -6.69 -8.85 11.83
CA GLU A 413 -7.42 -8.31 13.01
C GLU A 413 -8.65 -7.47 12.64
N PHE A 414 -8.53 -6.58 11.66
CA PHE A 414 -9.65 -5.74 11.24
C PHE A 414 -10.72 -6.50 10.46
N ASP A 415 -10.40 -7.65 9.88
CA ASP A 415 -11.37 -8.46 9.14
C ASP A 415 -12.41 -9.08 10.07
N LEU A 416 -12.03 -9.39 11.32
CA LEU A 416 -12.98 -9.83 12.36
C LEU A 416 -14.06 -8.78 12.65
N ALA A 417 -13.68 -7.50 12.67
CA ALA A 417 -14.62 -6.40 12.86
C ALA A 417 -15.42 -6.09 11.58
N ARG A 418 -14.79 -6.25 10.41
CA ARG A 418 -15.39 -5.95 9.11
C ARG A 418 -16.41 -7.00 8.64
N PHE A 419 -16.14 -8.28 8.91
CA PHE A 419 -16.93 -9.39 8.39
C PHE A 419 -17.70 -10.08 9.50
N GLU A 420 -18.90 -9.59 9.78
CA GLU A 420 -19.73 -10.12 10.88
C GLU A 420 -20.03 -11.62 10.76
N TRP A 421 -20.10 -12.16 9.55
CA TRP A 421 -20.33 -13.59 9.32
C TRP A 421 -19.22 -14.48 9.90
N LEU A 422 -18.01 -13.95 10.14
CA LEU A 422 -16.93 -14.70 10.80
C LEU A 422 -17.32 -15.16 12.21
N LYS A 423 -18.24 -14.47 12.89
CA LYS A 423 -18.79 -14.89 14.19
C LYS A 423 -19.56 -16.22 14.10
N ASN A 424 -20.02 -16.60 12.90
CA ASN A 424 -20.78 -17.82 12.66
C ASN A 424 -19.90 -18.99 12.20
N VAL A 425 -18.60 -18.77 11.97
CA VAL A 425 -17.66 -19.83 11.63
C VAL A 425 -17.46 -20.71 12.86
N ARG A 426 -17.65 -22.01 12.70
CA ARG A 426 -17.57 -23.00 13.80
C ARG A 426 -16.14 -23.43 14.13
N LEU A 427 -15.21 -23.10 13.26
CA LEU A 427 -13.80 -23.46 13.36
C LEU A 427 -13.05 -22.43 14.21
N PRO A 428 -11.93 -22.80 14.86
CA PRO A 428 -11.08 -21.82 15.52
C PRO A 428 -10.61 -20.74 14.54
N ILE A 429 -10.90 -19.47 14.86
CA ILE A 429 -10.37 -18.32 14.14
C ILE A 429 -9.30 -17.66 14.99
N ARG A 430 -8.17 -17.36 14.35
CA ARG A 430 -7.07 -16.62 14.93
C ARG A 430 -6.82 -15.33 14.16
N GLU A 431 -6.61 -14.25 14.91
CA GLU A 431 -6.10 -13.01 14.36
C GLU A 431 -4.60 -13.08 14.05
N HIS A 432 -4.24 -12.57 12.88
CA HIS A 432 -2.88 -12.32 12.46
C HIS A 432 -2.48 -10.90 12.85
N LEU A 433 -1.28 -10.74 13.41
CA LEU A 433 -0.83 -9.44 13.91
C LEU A 433 -0.68 -8.44 12.74
N ARG A 434 -1.29 -7.26 12.90
CA ARG A 434 -1.23 -6.19 11.87
C ARG A 434 0.20 -5.76 11.52
N ALA A 435 1.13 -5.79 12.47
CA ALA A 435 2.55 -5.46 12.23
C ALA A 435 3.21 -6.35 11.14
N TRP A 436 2.58 -7.47 10.79
CA TRP A 436 3.01 -8.38 9.73
C TRP A 436 2.21 -8.23 8.44
N SER A 437 1.50 -7.11 8.26
CA SER A 437 0.74 -6.81 7.04
C SER A 437 1.30 -5.54 6.40
N PHE A 438 0.51 -4.49 6.25
CA PHE A 438 0.88 -3.28 5.53
C PHE A 438 1.93 -2.39 6.22
N ASP A 439 2.17 -2.63 7.50
CA ASP A 439 3.06 -1.83 8.36
C ASP A 439 4.35 -2.61 8.74
N SER A 440 4.79 -3.55 7.88
CA SER A 440 5.96 -4.39 8.16
C SER A 440 7.25 -3.56 8.24
N PRO A 441 8.04 -3.72 9.32
CA PRO A 441 9.33 -3.04 9.46
C PRO A 441 10.46 -3.76 8.70
N PHE A 442 10.28 -5.04 8.33
CA PHE A 442 11.35 -5.89 7.77
C PHE A 442 11.43 -5.86 6.25
N LEU A 443 10.40 -5.36 5.58
CA LEU A 443 10.30 -5.38 4.11
C LEU A 443 10.04 -3.97 3.62
N PHE A 444 10.54 -3.60 2.43
CA PHE A 444 10.26 -2.27 1.88
C PHE A 444 8.78 -2.07 1.56
N GLY A 445 8.10 -3.13 1.09
CA GLY A 445 6.65 -3.19 0.91
C GLY A 445 5.93 -4.07 1.95
N ALA A 446 4.71 -4.50 1.64
CA ALA A 446 4.00 -5.49 2.45
C ALA A 446 4.55 -6.90 2.19
N PRO A 447 4.57 -7.76 3.21
CA PRO A 447 4.77 -9.18 3.05
C PRO A 447 3.63 -9.77 2.21
N SER A 448 4.00 -10.63 1.26
CA SER A 448 3.05 -11.51 0.59
C SER A 448 2.65 -12.65 1.54
N ALA A 449 1.68 -13.46 1.15
CA ALA A 449 1.09 -14.46 2.04
C ALA A 449 2.12 -15.44 2.64
N ILE A 450 3.16 -15.81 1.87
CA ILE A 450 4.24 -16.68 2.34
C ILE A 450 5.10 -16.02 3.41
N GLN A 451 5.49 -14.76 3.25
CA GLN A 451 6.29 -14.03 4.24
C GLN A 451 5.49 -13.87 5.53
N ARG A 452 4.19 -13.55 5.43
CA ARG A 452 3.29 -13.49 6.59
C ARG A 452 3.26 -14.80 7.36
N THR A 453 3.06 -15.90 6.64
CA THR A 453 2.98 -17.24 7.25
C THR A 453 4.30 -17.63 7.90
N LEU A 454 5.44 -17.38 7.23
CA LEU A 454 6.75 -17.70 7.79
C LEU A 454 7.05 -16.86 9.05
N MET A 455 6.80 -15.55 9.02
CA MET A 455 6.92 -14.69 10.21
C MET A 455 6.03 -15.17 11.37
N ASP A 456 4.85 -15.69 11.04
CA ASP A 456 3.88 -16.13 12.02
C ASP A 456 4.20 -17.51 12.62
N ILE A 457 4.66 -18.49 11.83
CA ILE A 457 4.86 -19.86 12.33
C ILE A 457 6.26 -20.11 12.88
N LEU A 458 7.31 -19.50 12.33
CA LEU A 458 8.70 -19.83 12.69
C LEU A 458 9.00 -19.50 14.17
N ARG A 459 8.30 -18.51 14.71
CA ARG A 459 8.34 -18.11 16.12
C ARG A 459 7.95 -19.20 17.11
N PHE A 460 7.12 -20.15 16.67
CA PHE A 460 6.59 -21.21 17.51
C PHE A 460 7.42 -22.48 17.41
N GLN A 461 8.64 -22.40 16.86
CA GLN A 461 9.60 -23.49 16.83
C GLN A 461 9.01 -24.79 16.22
N PRO A 462 8.51 -24.74 14.97
CA PRO A 462 8.18 -25.97 14.26
C PRO A 462 9.43 -26.84 14.15
N ARG A 463 9.26 -28.16 14.15
CA ARG A 463 10.35 -29.12 13.96
C ARG A 463 10.95 -29.02 12.55
N GLN A 464 10.09 -28.77 11.56
CA GLN A 464 10.46 -28.68 10.15
C GLN A 464 9.43 -27.81 9.43
N VAL A 465 9.88 -27.00 8.48
CA VAL A 465 9.00 -26.26 7.56
C VAL A 465 9.48 -26.51 6.16
N LYS A 466 8.58 -26.90 5.25
CA LYS A 466 8.86 -27.02 3.83
C LYS A 466 7.85 -26.24 2.99
N VAL A 467 8.34 -25.46 2.03
CA VAL A 467 7.52 -24.66 1.13
C VAL A 467 7.42 -25.34 -0.23
N PHE A 468 6.18 -25.54 -0.68
CA PHE A 468 5.83 -26.18 -1.94
C PHE A 468 5.07 -25.22 -2.85
N ASN A 469 5.16 -25.43 -4.16
CA ASN A 469 4.27 -24.82 -5.16
C ASN A 469 4.30 -23.28 -5.12
N MET A 470 5.50 -22.72 -4.95
CA MET A 470 5.78 -21.28 -4.93
C MET A 470 6.82 -20.94 -5.98
N ASN A 471 6.52 -19.94 -6.80
CA ASN A 471 7.41 -19.55 -7.91
C ASN A 471 7.77 -18.05 -7.91
N PHE A 472 7.40 -17.30 -6.86
CA PHE A 472 7.62 -15.85 -6.77
C PHE A 472 7.20 -15.08 -8.03
N TYR A 473 6.09 -15.54 -8.63
CA TYR A 473 5.49 -14.97 -9.84
C TYR A 473 6.34 -15.07 -11.11
N LEU A 474 7.36 -15.93 -11.13
CA LEU A 474 8.14 -16.18 -12.34
C LEU A 474 7.35 -16.92 -13.43
N ASN A 475 6.21 -17.53 -13.10
CA ASN A 475 5.23 -18.02 -14.08
C ASN A 475 3.80 -17.57 -13.68
N ILE A 476 2.95 -17.32 -14.68
CA ILE A 476 1.59 -16.75 -14.50
C ILE A 476 0.52 -17.79 -14.07
N GLY A 477 0.90 -19.07 -13.96
CA GLY A 477 -0.02 -20.17 -13.69
C GLY A 477 -0.39 -20.36 -12.22
N TYR A 478 -1.54 -19.83 -11.80
CA TYR A 478 -2.21 -20.29 -10.58
C TYR A 478 -3.15 -21.47 -10.88
N ALA A 479 -3.03 -22.54 -10.10
CA ALA A 479 -3.85 -23.74 -10.25
C ALA A 479 -5.23 -23.60 -9.58
N GLY A 480 -6.16 -24.48 -9.95
CA GLY A 480 -7.42 -24.72 -9.23
C GLY A 480 -8.32 -23.50 -9.00
N GLY A 481 -8.22 -22.47 -9.85
CA GLY A 481 -9.05 -21.27 -9.75
C GLY A 481 -8.58 -20.23 -8.73
N TYR A 482 -7.33 -20.31 -8.25
CA TYR A 482 -6.76 -19.33 -7.31
C TYR A 482 -6.70 -17.89 -7.85
N GLY A 483 -6.58 -17.70 -9.16
CA GLY A 483 -6.55 -16.37 -9.77
C GLY A 483 -6.80 -16.43 -11.27
N ARG A 484 -6.84 -15.25 -11.91
CA ARG A 484 -6.97 -15.13 -13.36
C ARG A 484 -5.59 -15.19 -14.02
N GLN A 485 -5.50 -15.91 -15.14
CA GLN A 485 -4.27 -16.10 -15.92
C GLN A 485 -3.85 -14.83 -16.71
N ASP A 486 -4.71 -13.82 -16.77
CA ASP A 486 -4.52 -12.57 -17.52
C ASP A 486 -4.28 -11.34 -16.61
N PHE A 487 -4.13 -11.53 -15.30
CA PHE A 487 -3.96 -10.42 -14.37
C PHE A 487 -2.60 -9.73 -14.54
N ASN A 488 -2.60 -8.40 -14.66
CA ASN A 488 -1.37 -7.62 -14.56
C ASN A 488 -0.90 -7.59 -13.11
N ILE A 489 0.27 -8.17 -12.87
CA ILE A 489 0.82 -8.35 -11.53
C ILE A 489 1.44 -7.08 -10.94
N PHE A 490 1.86 -6.13 -11.77
CA PHE A 490 2.64 -4.98 -11.35
C PHE A 490 2.02 -4.16 -10.20
N PRO A 491 0.70 -3.94 -10.14
CA PRO A 491 0.07 -3.30 -8.99
C PRO A 491 0.25 -4.08 -7.69
N ALA A 492 0.18 -5.41 -7.72
CA ALA A 492 0.44 -6.24 -6.56
C ALA A 492 1.92 -6.15 -6.13
N LEU A 493 2.87 -6.18 -7.07
CA LEU A 493 4.30 -6.02 -6.77
C LEU A 493 4.66 -4.63 -6.26
N SER A 494 3.91 -3.60 -6.67
CA SER A 494 4.07 -2.26 -6.11
C SER A 494 3.72 -2.23 -4.63
N ILE A 495 2.84 -3.10 -4.15
CA ILE A 495 2.50 -3.25 -2.72
C ILE A 495 3.51 -4.21 -2.05
N HIS A 496 3.73 -5.35 -2.67
CA HIS A 496 4.60 -6.42 -2.23
C HIS A 496 5.96 -6.32 -2.92
N ASP A 497 6.77 -5.33 -2.50
CA ASP A 497 8.09 -5.06 -3.10
C ASP A 497 8.81 -6.38 -3.41
N PRO A 498 9.06 -6.69 -4.70
CA PRO A 498 9.37 -8.05 -5.13
C PRO A 498 10.72 -8.52 -4.58
N VAL A 499 11.67 -7.59 -4.41
CA VAL A 499 13.01 -7.92 -3.94
C VAL A 499 13.02 -8.21 -2.44
N SER A 500 12.44 -7.35 -1.60
CA SER A 500 12.40 -7.59 -0.14
C SER A 500 11.68 -8.89 0.19
N ASN A 501 10.56 -9.16 -0.49
CA ASN A 501 9.81 -10.39 -0.32
C ASN A 501 10.62 -11.63 -0.74
N PHE A 502 11.35 -11.54 -1.84
CA PHE A 502 12.23 -12.62 -2.32
C PHE A 502 13.40 -12.88 -1.36
N VAL A 503 14.15 -11.84 -1.01
CA VAL A 503 15.33 -11.95 -0.13
C VAL A 503 14.96 -12.45 1.26
N PHE A 504 13.80 -12.04 1.79
CA PHE A 504 13.32 -12.57 3.07
C PHE A 504 13.19 -14.10 3.05
N VAL A 505 12.64 -14.68 1.99
CA VAL A 505 12.47 -16.14 1.92
C VAL A 505 13.79 -16.85 1.64
N GLN A 506 14.71 -16.25 0.88
CA GLN A 506 16.09 -16.76 0.78
C GLN A 506 16.74 -16.86 2.17
N LYS A 507 16.56 -15.84 3.01
CA LYS A 507 17.06 -15.84 4.39
C LYS A 507 16.38 -16.87 5.27
N CYS A 508 15.06 -17.05 5.16
CA CYS A 508 14.37 -18.12 5.87
C CYS A 508 14.96 -19.50 5.53
N ALA A 509 15.23 -19.76 4.25
CA ALA A 509 15.84 -21.01 3.83
C ALA A 509 17.27 -21.16 4.37
N ALA A 510 18.09 -20.13 4.26
CA ALA A 510 19.50 -20.18 4.67
C ALA A 510 19.73 -20.18 6.19
N ALA A 511 18.99 -19.35 6.93
CA ALA A 511 19.22 -19.12 8.37
C ALA A 511 18.30 -19.94 9.28
N TRP A 512 17.08 -20.25 8.84
CA TRP A 512 16.08 -20.97 9.63
C TRP A 512 15.78 -22.38 9.13
N GLY A 513 16.53 -22.86 8.15
CA GLY A 513 16.41 -24.24 7.64
C GLY A 513 15.04 -24.52 7.00
N VAL A 514 14.37 -23.48 6.48
CA VAL A 514 13.13 -23.68 5.72
C VAL A 514 13.46 -24.41 4.42
N GLU A 515 12.96 -25.63 4.31
CA GLU A 515 13.12 -26.45 3.11
C GLU A 515 12.20 -25.96 1.99
N THR A 516 12.54 -26.31 0.75
CA THR A 516 11.75 -25.95 -0.43
C THR A 516 11.64 -27.13 -1.37
N ASP A 517 10.64 -27.11 -2.25
CA ASP A 517 10.67 -27.98 -3.43
C ASP A 517 11.82 -27.60 -4.39
N ALA A 518 12.04 -28.44 -5.40
CA ALA A 518 13.16 -28.27 -6.33
C ALA A 518 13.06 -26.96 -7.14
N VAL A 519 11.85 -26.55 -7.52
CA VAL A 519 11.63 -25.34 -8.33
C VAL A 519 11.90 -24.10 -7.49
N LEU A 520 11.34 -24.01 -6.28
CA LEU A 520 11.61 -22.89 -5.40
C LEU A 520 13.08 -22.87 -4.99
N SER A 521 13.73 -24.02 -4.77
CA SER A 521 15.16 -24.08 -4.47
C SER A 521 16.01 -23.44 -5.57
N GLU A 522 15.70 -23.69 -6.85
CA GLU A 522 16.39 -23.04 -7.98
C GLU A 522 16.18 -21.52 -7.96
N ILE A 523 14.95 -21.09 -7.70
CA ILE A 523 14.58 -19.67 -7.68
C ILE A 523 15.32 -18.94 -6.54
N LEU A 524 15.41 -19.53 -5.36
CA LEU A 524 16.11 -18.94 -4.21
C LEU A 524 17.64 -18.93 -4.37
N GLN A 525 18.21 -19.55 -5.40
CA GLN A 525 19.64 -19.42 -5.73
C GLN A 525 19.93 -18.18 -6.60
N LEU A 526 18.91 -17.51 -7.12
CA LEU A 526 19.09 -16.31 -7.94
C LEU A 526 19.56 -15.13 -7.09
N THR A 527 20.40 -14.27 -7.67
CA THR A 527 20.60 -12.94 -7.11
C THR A 527 19.35 -12.09 -7.32
N PRO A 528 19.12 -11.02 -6.53
CA PRO A 528 18.00 -10.10 -6.76
C PRO A 528 17.91 -9.58 -8.21
N ALA A 529 19.05 -9.24 -8.83
CA ALA A 529 19.09 -8.78 -10.22
C ALA A 529 18.67 -9.88 -11.22
N GLN A 530 19.12 -11.13 -11.01
CA GLN A 530 18.71 -12.27 -11.83
C GLN A 530 17.22 -12.58 -11.66
N TYR A 531 16.71 -12.53 -10.43
CA TYR A 531 15.29 -12.69 -10.12
C TYR A 531 14.43 -11.65 -10.84
N LEU A 532 14.77 -10.37 -10.73
CA LEU A 532 14.05 -9.29 -11.43
C LEU A 532 14.11 -9.46 -12.95
N THR A 533 15.27 -9.82 -13.51
CA THR A 533 15.41 -10.09 -14.95
C THR A 533 14.45 -11.19 -15.42
N ARG A 534 14.38 -12.32 -14.69
CA ARG A 534 13.44 -13.40 -15.00
C ARG A 534 11.98 -12.96 -14.82
N LEU A 535 11.69 -12.21 -13.75
CA LEU A 535 10.35 -11.70 -13.47
C LEU A 535 9.85 -10.79 -14.60
N TRP A 536 10.68 -9.87 -15.09
CA TRP A 536 10.32 -8.98 -16.19
C TRP A 536 10.11 -9.73 -17.50
N ALA A 537 10.94 -10.73 -17.79
CA ALA A 537 10.77 -11.57 -18.98
C ALA A 537 9.41 -12.29 -18.96
N SER A 538 9.03 -12.87 -17.82
CA SER A 538 7.76 -13.59 -17.65
C SER A 538 6.52 -12.71 -17.73
N HIS A 539 6.66 -11.40 -17.50
CA HIS A 539 5.57 -10.42 -17.57
C HIS A 539 5.77 -9.35 -18.64
N SER A 540 6.58 -9.65 -19.67
CA SER A 540 6.97 -8.71 -20.73
C SER A 540 5.79 -8.03 -21.44
N ARG A 541 4.63 -8.70 -21.54
CA ARG A 541 3.39 -8.13 -22.10
C ARG A 541 2.84 -6.92 -21.33
N PHE A 542 3.30 -6.70 -20.10
CA PHE A 542 2.88 -5.59 -19.24
C PHE A 542 4.01 -4.59 -18.96
N VAL A 543 5.21 -4.82 -19.52
CA VAL A 543 6.38 -3.93 -19.40
C VAL A 543 6.29 -2.84 -20.47
N ASN A 544 6.65 -1.60 -20.11
CA ASN A 544 6.55 -0.40 -20.96
C ASN A 544 7.89 0.23 -21.35
#